data_AF-A0A2E5KQC3-F1
#
_entry.id   AF-A0A2E5KQC3-F1
#
_cell.length_a   1.000
_cell.length_b   1.000
_cell.length_c   1.000
_cell.angle_alpha   90.00
_cell.angle_beta   90.00
_cell.angle_gamma   90.00
#
_symmetry.space_group_name_H-M   'P 1'
#
loop_
_entity.id
_entity.type
_entity.pdbx_description
1 polymer ?
#
loop_
_entity_poly.entity_id
_entity_poly.type
_entity_poly.pdbx_seq_one_letter_code
_entity_poly.pdbx_strand_id
1 'polypeptide(L)' 'MAGRGTTRVLSCMIAPQLESGELELVLDETAPPAAPVHVVHKEPGNASARIRAIVDFLVEQLRREPSLNYRS' A
#
# COMPACT_ATOMS: atom_id res chain seq x y z
N MET A 1 16.99 -8.24 9.80
CA MET A 1 16.34 -7.70 11.03
C MET A 1 17.14 -8.04 12.31
N ALA A 2 16.99 -7.32 13.43
CA ALA A 2 17.71 -7.58 14.69
C ALA A 2 16.90 -8.34 15.78
N GLY A 3 15.63 -8.66 15.51
CA GLY A 3 14.81 -9.56 16.36
C GLY A 3 14.45 -9.02 17.75
N ARG A 4 14.25 -7.71 17.93
CA ARG A 4 14.09 -7.08 19.26
C ARG A 4 12.64 -6.82 19.71
N GLY A 5 11.65 -7.29 18.95
CA GLY A 5 10.24 -7.12 19.29
C GLY A 5 9.31 -7.06 18.09
N THR A 6 8.07 -6.65 18.34
CA THR A 6 7.01 -6.49 17.34
C THR A 6 6.78 -5.00 17.04
N THR A 7 6.23 -4.71 15.86
CA THR A 7 5.89 -3.34 15.44
C THR A 7 4.64 -3.34 14.57
N ARG A 8 4.02 -2.17 14.41
CA ARG A 8 2.92 -1.96 13.47
C ARG A 8 3.40 -1.06 12.34
N VAL A 9 3.32 -1.55 11.12
CA VAL A 9 3.83 -0.93 9.90
C VAL A 9 2.84 -1.15 8.75
N LEU A 10 2.93 -0.32 7.71
CA LEU A 10 2.21 -0.53 6.45
C LEU A 10 2.82 -1.71 5.69
N SER A 11 1.98 -2.51 5.04
CA SER A 11 2.40 -3.70 4.29
C SER A 11 3.44 -3.38 3.21
N CYS A 12 3.31 -2.25 2.51
CA CYS A 12 4.26 -1.80 1.49
C CYS A 12 5.68 -1.53 2.03
N MET A 13 5.84 -1.26 3.33
CA MET A 13 7.17 -1.03 3.91
C MET A 13 7.93 -2.34 4.18
N ILE A 14 7.22 -3.47 4.24
CA ILE A 14 7.78 -4.74 4.72
C ILE A 14 7.55 -5.92 3.76
N ALA A 15 7.00 -5.68 2.57
CA ALA A 15 6.70 -6.73 1.60
C ALA A 15 7.90 -7.63 1.26
N PRO A 16 9.11 -7.10 0.97
CA PRO A 16 10.28 -7.96 0.70
C PRO A 16 10.69 -8.83 1.88
N GLN A 17 10.49 -8.35 3.11
CA GLN A 17 10.85 -9.08 4.32
C GLN A 17 9.82 -10.15 4.69
N LEU A 18 8.56 -9.97 4.30
CA LEU A 18 7.57 -11.04 4.37
C LEU A 18 7.85 -12.11 3.32
N GLU A 19 8.17 -11.72 2.08
CA GLU A 19 8.51 -12.65 1.00
C GLU A 19 9.77 -13.46 1.31
N SER A 20 10.77 -12.85 1.96
CA SER A 20 11.99 -13.54 2.36
C SER A 20 11.85 -14.37 3.64
N GLY A 21 10.73 -14.24 4.37
CA GLY A 21 10.53 -14.87 5.68
C GLY A 21 11.34 -14.23 6.82
N GLU A 22 11.94 -13.05 6.61
CA GLU A 22 12.61 -12.29 7.68
C GLU A 22 11.63 -11.69 8.69
N LEU A 23 10.38 -11.51 8.30
CA LEU A 23 9.29 -11.05 9.14
C LEU A 23 8.10 -12.00 9.07
N GLU A 24 7.36 -12.08 10.16
CA GLU A 24 6.12 -12.83 10.29
C GLU A 24 5.02 -11.89 10.79
N LEU A 25 3.82 -12.06 10.25
CA LEU A 25 2.65 -11.33 10.74
C LEU A 25 2.06 -12.02 11.97
N VAL A 26 1.72 -11.22 12.96
CA VAL A 26 1.13 -11.65 14.21
C VAL A 26 -0.16 -10.88 14.48
N LEU A 27 -1.07 -11.47 15.26
CA LEU A 27 -2.34 -10.86 15.67
C LEU A 27 -3.30 -10.52 14.50
N ASP A 28 -3.25 -11.27 13.41
CA ASP A 28 -3.99 -10.99 12.16
C ASP A 28 -5.52 -10.89 12.36
N GLU A 29 -6.08 -11.75 13.23
CA GLU A 29 -7.52 -11.75 13.57
C GLU A 29 -8.00 -10.41 14.17
N THR A 30 -7.09 -9.65 14.79
CA THR A 30 -7.39 -8.37 15.46
C THR A 30 -6.82 -7.17 14.71
N ALA A 31 -6.26 -7.38 13.52
CA ALA A 31 -5.63 -6.30 12.77
C ALA A 31 -6.66 -5.26 12.31
N PRO A 32 -6.27 -3.96 12.27
CA PRO A 32 -7.14 -2.88 11.84
C PRO A 32 -7.56 -3.04 10.37
N PRO A 33 -8.65 -2.38 9.94
CA PRO A 33 -9.02 -2.34 8.53
C PRO A 33 -7.86 -1.78 7.68
N ALA A 34 -7.81 -2.18 6.40
CA ALA A 34 -6.80 -1.70 5.48
C ALA A 34 -6.86 -0.17 5.37
N ALA A 35 -5.69 0.47 5.44
CA ALA A 35 -5.61 1.92 5.27
C ALA A 35 -5.84 2.28 3.79
N PRO A 36 -6.66 3.30 3.49
CA PRO A 36 -6.92 3.67 2.11
C PRO A 36 -5.68 4.31 1.47
N VAL A 37 -5.44 3.99 0.21
CA VAL A 37 -4.40 4.62 -0.62
C VAL A 37 -5.08 5.61 -1.57
N HIS A 38 -4.62 6.86 -1.57
CA HIS A 38 -5.19 7.94 -2.37
C HIS A 38 -4.16 8.52 -3.34
N VAL A 39 -4.55 8.69 -4.59
CA VAL A 39 -3.82 9.51 -5.56
C VAL A 39 -4.38 10.94 -5.46
N VAL A 40 -3.57 11.86 -4.97
CA VAL A 40 -3.96 13.27 -4.80
C VAL A 40 -3.25 14.12 -5.83
N HIS A 41 -4.01 14.93 -6.56
CA HIS A 41 -3.47 15.95 -7.46
C HIS A 41 -4.10 17.31 -7.13
N LYS A 42 -3.37 18.40 -7.40
CA LYS A 42 -3.93 19.75 -7.29
C LYS A 42 -5.00 19.93 -8.38
N GLU A 43 -6.08 20.63 -8.05
CA GLU A 43 -7.15 20.96 -8.99
C GLU A 43 -6.94 22.39 -9.51
N PRO A 44 -6.31 22.60 -10.69
CA PRO A 44 -6.59 23.79 -11.48
C PRO A 44 -7.91 23.57 -12.22
N GLY A 45 -8.73 24.62 -12.38
CA GLY A 45 -9.97 24.53 -13.17
C GLY A 45 -9.70 23.84 -14.51
N ASN A 46 -10.31 22.67 -14.72
CA ASN A 46 -9.93 21.64 -15.69
C ASN A 46 -8.53 21.03 -15.48
N ALA A 47 -8.45 19.94 -14.70
CA ALA A 47 -7.37 18.98 -14.85
C ALA A 47 -7.25 18.60 -16.33
N SER A 48 -6.06 18.75 -16.92
CA SER A 48 -5.85 18.41 -18.33
C SER A 48 -6.13 16.92 -18.56
N ALA A 49 -6.51 16.54 -19.79
CA ALA A 49 -6.73 15.13 -20.13
C ALA A 49 -5.52 14.24 -19.78
N ARG A 50 -4.31 14.82 -19.83
CA ARG A 50 -3.06 14.16 -19.43
C ARG A 50 -3.03 13.82 -17.94
N ILE A 51 -3.49 14.72 -17.07
CA ILE A 51 -3.52 14.46 -15.62
C ILE A 51 -4.51 13.33 -15.32
N ARG A 52 -5.70 13.36 -15.92
CA ARG A 52 -6.68 12.25 -15.78
C ARG A 52 -6.08 10.92 -16.20
N ALA A 53 -5.46 10.86 -17.38
CA ALA A 53 -4.82 9.64 -17.87
C ALA A 53 -3.73 9.10 -16.92
N ILE A 54 -2.92 9.99 -16.31
CA ILE A 54 -1.91 9.58 -15.32
C ILE A 54 -2.57 9.06 -14.04
N VAL A 55 -3.60 9.74 -13.54
CA VAL A 55 -4.33 9.31 -12.34
C VAL A 55 -4.97 7.94 -12.58
N ASP A 56 -5.64 7.74 -13.71
CA ASP A 56 -6.26 6.46 -14.07
C ASP A 56 -5.22 5.34 -14.13
N PHE A 57 -4.08 5.60 -14.77
CA PHE A 57 -2.95 4.66 -14.81
C PHE A 57 -2.42 4.33 -13.41
N LEU A 58 -2.16 5.33 -12.56
CA LEU A 58 -1.66 5.10 -11.20
C LEU A 58 -2.66 4.29 -10.36
N VAL A 59 -3.96 4.59 -10.46
CA VAL A 59 -5.00 3.84 -9.77
C VAL A 59 -5.04 2.38 -10.22
N GLU A 60 -4.93 2.12 -11.53
CA GLU A 60 -4.87 0.76 -12.07
C GLU A 60 -3.64 0.00 -11.52
N GLN A 61 -2.48 0.65 -11.50
CA GLN A 61 -1.25 0.05 -11.00
C GLN A 61 -1.32 -0.22 -9.48
N LEU A 62 -1.83 0.73 -8.70
CA LEU A 62 -1.98 0.56 -7.24
C LEU A 62 -2.96 -0.57 -6.89
N ARG A 63 -4.01 -0.79 -7.69
CA ARG A 63 -4.92 -1.94 -7.48
C ARG A 63 -4.24 -3.28 -7.74
N ARG A 64 -3.26 -3.32 -8.65
CA ARG A 64 -2.50 -4.53 -9.00
C ARG A 64 -1.32 -4.78 -8.07
N GLU A 65 -0.93 -3.81 -7.24
CA GLU A 65 0.24 -3.89 -6.39
C GLU A 65 0.03 -4.92 -5.26
N PRO A 66 0.72 -6.08 -5.28
CA PRO A 66 0.50 -7.15 -4.29
C PRO A 66 0.81 -6.72 -2.87
N SER A 67 1.79 -5.83 -2.69
CA SER A 67 2.17 -5.33 -1.36
C SER A 67 1.08 -4.49 -0.69
N LEU A 68 0.06 -4.05 -1.42
CA LEU A 68 -1.11 -3.33 -0.90
C LEU A 68 -2.31 -4.26 -0.63
N ASN A 69 -2.24 -5.53 -1.05
CA ASN A 69 -3.36 -6.46 -1.07
C ASN A 69 -3.31 -7.55 0.03
N TYR A 70 -2.65 -7.28 1.16
CA TYR A 70 -2.51 -8.28 2.24
C TYR A 70 -3.85 -8.64 2.93
N ARG A 71 -4.96 -7.97 2.58
CA ARG A 71 -6.30 -8.14 3.16
C ARG A 71 -7.44 -8.18 2.13
N SER A 72 -7.12 -8.26 0.83
CA SER A 72 -8.09 -8.11 -0.27
C SER A 72 -8.84 -9.41 -0.58
#